data_AF-A0A2V7WAM9-F1
#
_entry.id   AF-A0A2V7WAM9-F1
#
_cell.length_a   1.000
_cell.length_b   1.000
_cell.length_c   1.000
_cell.angle_alpha   90.00
_cell.angle_beta   90.00
_cell.angle_gamma   90.00
#
_symmetry.space_group_name_H-M   'P 1'
#
loop_
_entity.id
_entity.type
_entity.pdbx_description
1 polymer ?
#
loop_
_entity_poly.entity_id
_entity_poly.type
_entity_poly.pdbx_seq_one_letter_code
_entity_poly.pdbx_strand_id
1 'polypeptide(L)'
;SLSHNPESNMKLSSGIADVAAWEKEGLLWGLGTDGPAGSNNDLSMFEAMDFAGKLAKVKTEDPTVLPARELLAAATREGARAL
;
A
#
# COMPACT_ATOMS: atom_id res chain seq x y z
N SER A 1 -13.70 3.52 2.55
CA SER A 1 -12.29 3.75 2.20
C SER A 1 -11.48 2.53 2.63
N LEU A 2 -10.26 2.37 2.11
CA LEU A 2 -9.39 1.21 2.33
C LEU A 2 -8.01 1.65 2.87
N SER A 3 -7.45 0.90 3.82
CA SER A 3 -6.07 1.08 4.29
C SER A 3 -5.24 -0.11 3.82
N HIS A 4 -4.25 0.14 2.96
CA HIS A 4 -3.31 -0.89 2.53
C HIS A 4 -2.12 -0.97 3.48
N ASN A 5 -1.93 -2.14 4.11
CA ASN A 5 -0.85 -2.42 5.05
C ASN A 5 0.11 -3.47 4.44
N PRO A 6 1.00 -3.08 3.50
CA PRO A 6 1.78 -4.02 2.70
C PRO A 6 2.68 -4.92 3.54
N GLU A 7 3.42 -4.33 4.47
CA GLU A 7 4.39 -5.05 5.32
C GLU A 7 3.72 -6.02 6.27
N SER A 8 2.62 -5.59 6.91
CA SER A 8 1.81 -6.44 7.77
C SER A 8 1.24 -7.64 7.02
N ASN A 9 0.68 -7.40 5.85
CA ASN A 9 0.13 -8.47 5.03
C ASN A 9 1.20 -9.49 4.60
N MET A 10 2.41 -9.02 4.26
CA MET A 10 3.55 -9.91 3.97
C MET A 10 3.99 -10.69 5.21
N LYS A 11 4.20 -10.00 6.33
CA LYS A 11 4.71 -10.57 7.57
C LYS A 11 3.81 -11.66 8.13
N LEU A 12 2.50 -11.46 8.05
CA LEU A 12 1.50 -12.40 8.54
C LEU A 12 1.04 -13.41 7.46
N SER A 13 1.68 -13.43 6.29
CA SER A 13 1.29 -14.29 5.17
C SER A 13 -0.20 -14.14 4.79
N SER A 14 -0.76 -12.94 4.92
CA SER A 14 -2.17 -12.63 4.66
C SER A 14 -2.47 -12.47 3.16
N GLY A 15 -1.44 -12.31 2.34
CA GLY A 15 -1.54 -12.22 0.88
C GLY A 15 -1.17 -10.85 0.34
N ILE A 16 -1.46 -10.65 -0.95
CA ILE A 16 -1.14 -9.40 -1.67
C ILE A 16 -2.44 -8.77 -2.13
N ALA A 17 -2.74 -7.57 -1.63
CA ALA A 17 -3.90 -6.80 -2.03
C ALA A 17 -3.75 -6.28 -3.48
N ASP A 18 -4.86 -6.22 -4.22
CA ASP A 18 -4.87 -5.71 -5.59
C ASP A 18 -5.08 -4.19 -5.64
N VAL A 19 -4.10 -3.46 -5.10
CA VAL A 19 -4.14 -1.99 -5.01
C VAL A 19 -4.12 -1.29 -6.37
N ALA A 20 -3.59 -1.95 -7.41
CA ALA A 20 -3.61 -1.42 -8.78
C ALA A 20 -5.04 -1.41 -9.34
N ALA A 21 -5.86 -2.43 -9.04
CA ALA A 21 -7.28 -2.43 -9.37
C ALA A 21 -8.03 -1.32 -8.62
N TRP A 22 -7.75 -1.12 -7.33
CA TRP A 22 -8.38 -0.06 -6.54
C TRP A 22 -8.10 1.34 -7.10
N GLU A 23 -6.85 1.61 -7.47
CA GLU A 23 -6.45 2.87 -8.11
C GLU A 23 -7.18 3.06 -9.45
N LYS A 24 -7.19 2.02 -10.30
CA LYS A 24 -7.87 2.05 -11.60
C LYS A 24 -9.38 2.30 -11.49
N GLU A 25 -10.01 1.73 -10.46
CA GLU A 25 -11.44 1.89 -10.18
C GLU A 25 -11.78 3.21 -9.46
N GLY A 26 -10.76 3.98 -9.05
CA GLY A 26 -10.95 5.24 -8.34
C GLY A 26 -11.47 5.07 -6.90
N LEU A 27 -11.15 3.94 -6.26
CA LEU A 27 -11.53 3.71 -4.87
C LEU A 27 -10.76 4.64 -3.93
N LEU A 28 -11.39 5.07 -2.83
CA LEU A 28 -10.69 5.82 -1.79
C LEU A 28 -9.81 4.88 -0.97
N TRP A 29 -8.49 4.97 -1.17
CA TRP A 29 -7.51 4.17 -0.43
C TRP A 29 -6.29 4.99 0.00
N GLY A 30 -5.61 4.52 1.05
CA GLY A 30 -4.36 5.07 1.54
C GLY A 30 -3.43 4.00 2.11
N LEU A 31 -2.26 4.41 2.57
CA LEU A 31 -1.26 3.52 3.18
C LEU A 31 -1.33 3.55 4.70
N GLY A 32 -1.17 2.38 5.30
CA GLY A 32 -0.96 2.20 6.73
C GLY A 32 0.23 1.29 7.00
N THR A 33 0.92 1.53 8.11
CA THR A 33 1.99 0.65 8.56
C THR A 33 1.44 -0.56 9.29
N ASP A 34 0.23 -0.48 9.85
CA ASP A 34 -0.26 -1.34 10.94
C ASP A 34 0.61 -1.23 12.21
N GLY A 35 0.40 -2.10 13.19
CA GLY A 35 1.04 -2.04 14.50
C GLY A 35 2.53 -2.43 14.53
N PRO A 36 3.35 -1.75 15.36
CA PRO A 36 4.76 -2.12 15.54
C PRO A 36 4.94 -3.39 16.38
N ALA A 37 3.88 -3.88 17.05
CA ALA A 37 3.94 -5.10 17.84
C ALA A 37 3.37 -6.29 17.06
N GLY A 38 4.25 -7.02 16.37
CA GLY A 38 3.92 -8.34 15.83
C GLY A 38 3.46 -8.35 14.37
N SER A 39 3.05 -7.23 13.79
CA SER A 39 2.56 -7.19 12.41
C SER A 39 3.41 -6.35 11.45
N ASN A 40 4.02 -5.24 11.83
CA ASN A 40 5.03 -4.55 11.00
C ASN A 40 6.42 -4.64 11.63
N ASN A 41 6.57 -3.97 12.79
CA ASN A 41 7.77 -3.81 13.62
C ASN A 41 8.47 -2.45 13.54
N ASP A 42 8.03 -1.56 12.65
CA ASP A 42 8.34 -0.13 12.69
C ASP A 42 7.11 0.72 12.28
N LEU A 43 7.34 2.00 12.01
CA LEU A 43 6.33 2.98 11.58
C LEU A 43 6.81 3.78 10.34
N SER A 44 7.60 3.14 9.49
CA SER A 44 8.23 3.77 8.34
C SER A 44 7.27 3.85 7.14
N MET A 45 6.70 5.04 6.93
CA MET A 45 5.83 5.25 5.75
C MET A 45 6.61 5.18 4.42
N PHE A 46 7.92 5.43 4.44
CA PHE A 46 8.75 5.28 3.25
C PHE A 46 8.91 3.81 2.85
N GLU A 47 9.09 2.90 3.82
CA GLU A 47 9.13 1.46 3.56
C GLU A 47 7.75 0.94 3.15
N ALA A 48 6.68 1.39 3.80
CA ALA A 48 5.32 1.07 3.38
C ALA A 48 5.05 1.46 1.91
N MET A 49 5.48 2.65 1.47
CA MET A 49 5.38 3.06 0.06
C MET A 49 6.19 2.15 -0.88
N ASP A 50 7.44 1.85 -0.52
CA ASP A 50 8.34 1.02 -1.33
C ASP A 50 7.78 -0.41 -1.51
N PHE A 51 7.33 -1.02 -0.42
CA PHE A 51 6.74 -2.36 -0.46
C PHE A 51 5.40 -2.39 -1.19
N ALA A 52 4.50 -1.42 -0.98
CA ALA A 52 3.25 -1.33 -1.73
C ALA A 52 3.52 -1.26 -3.24
N GLY A 53 4.46 -0.42 -3.66
CA GLY A 53 4.84 -0.24 -5.05
C GLY A 53 5.43 -1.48 -5.71
N LYS A 54 6.29 -2.22 -4.99
CA LYS A 54 6.91 -3.47 -5.47
C LYS A 54 5.91 -4.62 -5.50
N LEU A 55 5.09 -4.77 -4.45
CA LEU A 55 4.06 -5.80 -4.39
C LEU A 55 3.03 -5.65 -5.49
N ALA A 56 2.59 -4.43 -5.78
CA ALA A 56 1.66 -4.18 -6.89
C ALA A 56 2.23 -4.68 -8.22
N LYS A 57 3.49 -4.34 -8.52
CA LYS A 57 4.17 -4.76 -9.76
C LYS A 57 4.33 -6.28 -9.86
N VAL A 58 4.69 -6.94 -8.76
CA VAL A 58 4.78 -8.41 -8.71
C VAL A 58 3.41 -9.05 -8.90
N LYS A 59 2.38 -8.50 -8.26
CA LYS A 59 1.00 -9.03 -8.32
C LYS A 59 0.39 -8.92 -9.72
N THR A 60 0.67 -7.82 -10.44
CA THR A 60 0.13 -7.56 -11.78
C THR A 60 1.04 -8.02 -12.91
N GLU A 61 2.25 -8.47 -12.60
CA GLU A 61 3.31 -8.77 -13.59
C GLU A 61 3.61 -7.57 -14.52
N ASP A 62 3.47 -6.35 -14.02
CA ASP A 62 3.65 -5.10 -14.79
C ASP A 62 4.52 -4.10 -14.00
N PRO A 63 5.71 -3.71 -14.48
CA PRO A 63 6.58 -2.78 -13.78
C PRO A 63 6.08 -1.32 -13.79
N THR A 64 5.06 -1.00 -14.58
CA THR A 64 4.58 0.38 -14.80
C THR A 64 3.46 0.78 -13.84
N VAL A 65 2.79 -0.18 -13.17
CA VAL A 65 1.69 0.11 -12.24
C VAL A 65 2.19 0.80 -10.97
N LEU A 66 1.35 1.69 -10.43
CA LEU A 66 1.61 2.48 -9.23
C LEU A 66 3.00 3.15 -9.25
N PRO A 67 3.22 4.13 -10.15
CA PRO A 67 4.40 4.98 -10.10
C PRO A 67 4.50 5.71 -8.76
N ALA A 68 5.70 6.17 -8.42
CA ALA A 68 6.01 6.82 -7.14
C ALA A 68 5.05 7.99 -6.79
N ARG A 69 4.53 8.70 -7.81
CA ARG A 69 3.57 9.78 -7.60
C ARG A 69 2.24 9.30 -7.00
N GLU A 70 1.75 8.15 -7.45
CA GLU A 70 0.49 7.56 -6.94
C GLU A 70 0.70 7.03 -5.51
N LEU A 71 1.83 6.37 -5.25
CA LEU A 71 2.19 5.91 -3.90
C LEU A 71 2.33 7.08 -2.92
N LEU A 72 2.96 8.17 -3.33
CA LEU A 72 3.06 9.38 -2.50
C LEU A 72 1.68 10.01 -2.26
N ALA A 73 0.78 9.98 -3.25
CA ALA A 73 -0.59 10.46 -3.09
C ALA A 73 -1.37 9.60 -2.08
N ALA A 74 -1.26 8.27 -2.16
CA ALA A 74 -1.82 7.32 -1.21
C ALA A 74 -1.27 7.50 0.22
N ALA A 75 0.01 7.83 0.37
CA ALA A 75 0.62 8.17 1.66
C ALA A 75 0.24 9.56 2.20
N THR A 76 -0.39 10.42 1.39
CA THR A 76 -0.68 11.82 1.75
C THR A 76 -2.14 12.18 1.50
N ARG A 77 -2.44 12.89 0.39
CA ARG A 77 -3.75 13.48 0.13
C ARG A 77 -4.85 12.43 -0.04
N GLU A 78 -4.57 11.32 -0.70
CA GLU A 78 -5.59 10.25 -0.86
C GLU A 78 -5.77 9.48 0.45
N GLY A 79 -4.70 9.30 1.23
CA GLY A 79 -4.79 8.82 2.62
C GLY A 79 -5.65 9.74 3.49
N ALA A 80 -5.51 11.06 3.37
CA ALA A 80 -6.35 12.03 4.08
C ALA A 80 -7.81 12.01 3.63
N ARG A 81 -8.09 11.72 2.35
CA ARG A 81 -9.47 11.54 1.82
C ARG A 81 -10.08 10.21 2.22
N ALA A 82 -9.25 9.22 2.54
CA ALA A 82 -9.68 7.90 2.99
C ALA A 82 -10.07 7.89 4.49
N LEU A 83 -9.74 8.94 5.24
CA LEU A 83 -10.19 9.17 6.62
C LEU A 83 -11.51 9.95 6.64
#